data_AF-A0A351V919-F1
#
_entry.id   AF-A0A351V919-F1
#
_cell.length_a   1.000
_cell.length_b   1.000
_cell.length_c   1.000
_cell.angle_alpha   90.00
_cell.angle_beta   90.00
_cell.angle_gamma   90.00
#
_symmetry.space_group_name_H-M   'P 1'
#
loop_
_entity.id
_entity.type
_entity.pdbx_description
1 polymer ?
#
loop_
_entity_poly.entity_id
_entity_poly.type
_entity_poly.pdbx_seq_one_letter_code
_entity_poly.pdbx_strand_id
1 'polypeptide(L)'
;MSRRKLYGTVIVTYRCNARCNMCDCFKDPSKPSEEITLDEIRKLPEMAFTNITGGEPFVRQDIPDIVRELYKKSDRIVISTNGYFTDRIISLCKEFPKVGIRISIEGLQETNDKIRGIPDGFNRGYTTLKTLVEMGHPDVGFGMTVQDMNCEDLVPLYNISNDLGMEFATATLHNSFYFRKTDNKIDDKKKVSQNFEKLINELLKSKSPKKWFRAYFNHGLINYIYGNKRLLPCDMSKNAFFIDPFCDVIPCNGMKEKAVMGNLRRQSWEELWNSEQAQEVRRCTRQCDRNCWMIGSASPAMHKYIWVPGWWVIKHKFLKGGRYSMNEIRHSSR
;
A
#
# COMPACT_ATOMS: atom_id res chain seq x y z
N MET A 1 -7.51 -23.49 20.44
CA MET A 1 -6.56 -22.42 20.05
C MET A 1 -7.24 -21.57 18.99
N SER A 2 -7.37 -20.26 19.20
CA SER A 2 -7.91 -19.34 18.18
C SER A 2 -7.05 -19.44 16.91
N ARG A 3 -7.68 -19.68 15.74
CA ARG A 3 -6.98 -19.67 14.45
C ARG A 3 -6.40 -18.27 14.24
N ARG A 4 -5.10 -18.18 13.91
CA ARG A 4 -4.45 -16.90 13.65
C ARG A 4 -5.01 -16.27 12.37
N LYS A 5 -5.70 -15.14 12.49
CA LYS A 5 -6.20 -14.38 11.33
C LYS A 5 -5.05 -13.79 10.51
N LEU A 6 -5.20 -13.81 9.19
CA LEU A 6 -4.20 -13.33 8.23
C LEU A 6 -4.47 -11.87 7.79
N TYR A 7 -3.47 -11.24 7.19
CA TYR A 7 -3.64 -9.99 6.44
C TYR A 7 -3.84 -10.32 4.95
N GLY A 8 -5.03 -10.03 4.41
CA GLY A 8 -5.35 -10.29 3.01
C GLY A 8 -5.25 -9.03 2.16
N THR A 9 -4.77 -9.18 0.92
CA THR A 9 -5.00 -8.20 -0.14
C THR A 9 -5.71 -8.86 -1.31
N VAL A 10 -6.90 -8.38 -1.62
CA VAL A 10 -7.75 -8.91 -2.69
C VAL A 10 -7.66 -7.96 -3.88
N ILE A 11 -6.96 -8.38 -4.92
CA ILE A 11 -6.85 -7.66 -6.19
C ILE A 11 -8.05 -8.09 -7.03
N VAL A 12 -9.09 -7.28 -7.09
CA VAL A 12 -10.39 -7.69 -7.66
C VAL A 12 -10.42 -7.63 -9.18
N THR A 13 -9.53 -6.85 -9.80
CA THR A 13 -9.41 -6.65 -11.25
C THR A 13 -8.02 -6.13 -11.61
N TYR A 14 -7.60 -6.28 -12.86
CA TYR A 14 -6.48 -5.55 -13.46
C TYR A 14 -6.93 -4.45 -14.43
N ARG A 15 -8.24 -4.24 -14.60
CA ARG A 15 -8.80 -3.12 -15.37
C ARG A 15 -8.64 -1.82 -14.60
N CYS A 16 -8.19 -0.75 -15.26
CA CYS A 16 -8.02 0.56 -14.66
C CYS A 16 -8.33 1.66 -15.67
N ASN A 17 -8.93 2.75 -15.21
CA ASN A 17 -9.13 3.98 -15.99
C ASN A 17 -7.89 4.89 -15.99
N ALA A 18 -6.94 4.69 -15.07
CA ALA A 18 -5.68 5.42 -15.01
C ALA A 18 -4.64 4.85 -15.99
N ARG A 19 -3.72 5.70 -16.43
CA ARG A 19 -2.57 5.33 -17.29
C ARG A 19 -1.27 5.80 -16.65
N CYS A 20 -1.04 5.34 -15.43
CA CYS A 20 0.02 5.88 -14.59
C CYS A 20 1.42 5.65 -15.18
N ASN A 21 2.36 6.57 -14.98
CA ASN A 21 3.74 6.41 -15.44
C ASN A 21 4.46 5.23 -14.77
N MET A 22 4.09 4.90 -13.51
CA MET A 22 4.76 3.90 -12.69
C MET A 22 4.11 2.51 -12.72
N CYS A 23 3.05 2.32 -13.49
CA CYS A 23 2.27 1.08 -13.52
C CYS A 23 1.75 0.79 -14.92
N ASP A 24 2.13 -0.37 -15.46
CA ASP A 24 1.73 -0.84 -16.79
C ASP A 24 0.57 -1.85 -16.73
N CYS A 25 -0.08 -2.01 -15.57
CA CYS A 25 -1.22 -2.90 -15.39
C CYS A 25 -2.35 -2.63 -16.40
N PHE A 26 -2.60 -1.36 -16.73
CA PHE A 26 -3.65 -0.97 -17.69
C PHE A 26 -3.39 -1.44 -19.13
N LYS A 27 -2.15 -1.83 -19.47
CA LYS A 27 -1.78 -2.30 -20.83
C LYS A 27 -2.20 -3.75 -21.10
N ASP A 28 -2.49 -4.52 -20.05
CA ASP A 28 -2.90 -5.93 -20.16
C ASP A 28 -4.07 -6.22 -19.19
N PRO A 29 -5.22 -5.56 -19.36
CA PRO A 29 -6.33 -5.67 -18.41
C PRO A 29 -6.87 -7.12 -18.31
N SER A 30 -7.32 -7.52 -17.12
CA SER A 30 -8.12 -8.74 -16.97
C SER A 30 -9.46 -8.62 -17.68
N LYS A 31 -10.07 -9.74 -18.07
CA LYS A 31 -11.46 -9.76 -18.54
C LYS A 31 -12.43 -9.98 -17.38
N PRO A 32 -13.64 -9.39 -17.41
CA PRO A 32 -14.64 -9.62 -16.37
C PRO A 32 -14.92 -11.11 -16.07
N SER A 33 -14.94 -11.96 -17.11
CA SER A 33 -15.16 -13.41 -16.99
C SER A 33 -14.01 -14.16 -16.30
N GLU A 34 -12.83 -13.55 -16.21
CA GLU A 34 -11.62 -14.14 -15.62
C GLU A 34 -11.40 -13.66 -14.18
N GLU A 35 -12.15 -12.65 -13.72
CA GLU A 35 -11.97 -12.00 -12.41
C GLU A 35 -12.53 -12.85 -11.25
N ILE A 36 -12.06 -12.56 -10.04
CA ILE A 36 -12.47 -13.25 -8.82
C ILE A 36 -13.96 -13.00 -8.55
N THR A 37 -14.71 -14.08 -8.32
CA THR A 37 -16.16 -14.05 -8.08
C THR A 37 -16.47 -14.08 -6.58
N LEU A 38 -17.74 -13.84 -6.23
CA LEU A 38 -18.20 -13.97 -4.84
C LEU A 38 -18.01 -15.39 -4.29
N ASP A 39 -18.14 -16.42 -5.11
CA ASP A 39 -17.93 -17.81 -4.70
C ASP A 39 -16.48 -18.05 -4.25
N GLU A 40 -15.52 -17.47 -4.97
CA GLU A 40 -14.11 -17.57 -4.61
C GLU A 40 -13.77 -16.72 -3.37
N ILE A 41 -14.39 -15.55 -3.23
CA ILE A 41 -14.28 -14.73 -2.01
C ILE A 41 -14.82 -15.49 -0.78
N ARG A 42 -15.89 -16.28 -0.93
CA ARG A 42 -16.43 -17.11 0.17
C ARG A 42 -15.46 -18.20 0.63
N LYS A 43 -14.50 -18.62 -0.20
CA LYS A 43 -13.46 -19.60 0.17
C LYS A 43 -12.30 -18.97 0.94
N LEU A 44 -12.17 -17.64 0.98
CA LEU A 44 -11.10 -16.96 1.72
C LEU A 44 -11.18 -17.23 3.23
N PRO A 45 -10.05 -17.20 3.95
CA PRO A 45 -10.00 -17.43 5.39
C PRO A 45 -10.52 -16.21 6.15
N GLU A 46 -10.63 -16.33 7.46
CA GLU A 46 -10.76 -15.15 8.32
C GLU A 46 -9.49 -14.30 8.32
N MET A 47 -9.67 -12.99 8.29
CA MET A 47 -8.62 -12.00 8.12
C MET A 47 -8.76 -10.90 9.19
N ALA A 48 -7.63 -10.51 9.77
CA ALA A 48 -7.59 -9.38 10.71
C ALA A 48 -7.71 -8.05 9.95
N PHE A 49 -7.32 -8.05 8.68
CA PHE A 49 -7.34 -6.89 7.83
C PHE A 49 -7.37 -7.31 6.37
N THR A 50 -8.20 -6.65 5.58
CA THR A 50 -8.31 -6.86 4.14
C THR A 50 -8.14 -5.53 3.41
N ASN A 51 -7.20 -5.49 2.47
CA ASN A 51 -7.13 -4.40 1.49
C ASN A 51 -7.77 -4.86 0.17
N ILE A 52 -8.79 -4.16 -0.28
CA ILE A 52 -9.37 -4.35 -1.61
C ILE A 52 -8.67 -3.40 -2.57
N THR A 53 -8.14 -3.93 -3.66
CA THR A 53 -7.35 -3.17 -4.64
C THR A 53 -7.45 -3.81 -6.02
N GLY A 54 -6.52 -3.45 -6.91
CA GLY A 54 -6.39 -4.00 -8.26
C GLY A 54 -6.91 -3.03 -9.30
N GLY A 55 -6.13 -2.85 -10.38
CA GLY A 55 -6.35 -1.81 -11.38
C GLY A 55 -6.98 -0.57 -10.74
N GLU A 56 -8.27 -0.35 -11.03
CA GLU A 56 -9.17 0.44 -10.18
C GLU A 56 -10.36 -0.42 -9.70
N PRO A 57 -10.54 -0.68 -8.38
CA PRO A 57 -11.63 -1.52 -7.87
C PRO A 57 -13.01 -1.01 -8.25
N PHE A 58 -13.19 0.30 -8.28
CA PHE A 58 -14.47 0.90 -8.65
C PHE A 58 -14.78 0.80 -10.15
N VAL A 59 -13.96 0.15 -10.99
CA VAL A 59 -14.40 -0.25 -12.34
C VAL A 59 -15.40 -1.43 -12.27
N ARG A 60 -15.35 -2.26 -11.22
CA ARG A 60 -16.28 -3.36 -11.00
C ARG A 60 -17.59 -2.87 -10.41
N GLN A 61 -18.72 -3.18 -11.04
CA GLN A 61 -20.06 -2.75 -10.57
C GLN A 61 -20.50 -3.50 -9.30
N ASP A 62 -20.04 -4.73 -9.12
CA ASP A 62 -20.34 -5.60 -7.98
C ASP A 62 -19.42 -5.37 -6.77
N ILE A 63 -18.68 -4.26 -6.72
CA ILE A 63 -17.80 -3.93 -5.58
C ILE A 63 -18.55 -3.89 -4.22
N PRO A 64 -19.82 -3.43 -4.11
CA PRO A 64 -20.56 -3.52 -2.84
C PRO A 64 -20.78 -4.97 -2.39
N ASP A 65 -21.03 -5.89 -3.32
CA ASP A 65 -21.25 -7.30 -3.02
C ASP A 65 -19.97 -7.98 -2.53
N ILE A 66 -18.84 -7.64 -3.15
CA ILE A 66 -17.51 -8.08 -2.71
C ILE A 66 -17.22 -7.62 -1.28
N VAL A 67 -17.48 -6.34 -0.98
CA VAL A 67 -17.31 -5.79 0.37
C VAL A 67 -18.20 -6.53 1.36
N ARG A 68 -19.46 -6.79 1.01
CA ARG A 68 -20.42 -7.51 1.87
C ARG A 68 -19.96 -8.93 2.20
N GLU A 69 -19.41 -9.66 1.23
CA GLU A 69 -18.86 -11.00 1.50
C GLU A 69 -17.58 -10.94 2.34
N LEU A 70 -16.70 -9.96 2.09
CA LEU A 70 -15.46 -9.80 2.86
C LEU A 70 -15.71 -9.36 4.31
N TYR A 71 -16.78 -8.60 4.59
CA TYR A 71 -17.17 -8.20 5.95
C TYR A 71 -17.44 -9.41 6.86
N LYS A 72 -17.95 -10.52 6.29
CA LYS A 72 -18.22 -11.75 7.05
C LYS A 72 -16.93 -12.42 7.56
N LYS A 73 -15.78 -12.03 7.03
CA LYS A 73 -14.49 -12.70 7.26
C LYS A 73 -13.39 -11.74 7.71
N SER A 74 -13.60 -10.42 7.66
CA SER A 74 -12.56 -9.42 7.87
C SER A 74 -12.89 -8.49 9.03
N ASP A 75 -11.97 -8.33 9.98
CA ASP A 75 -12.17 -7.41 11.11
C ASP A 75 -12.11 -5.94 10.67
N ARG A 76 -11.33 -5.65 9.63
CA ARG A 76 -11.20 -4.32 9.03
C ARG A 76 -10.99 -4.43 7.52
N ILE A 77 -11.67 -3.57 6.76
CA ILE A 77 -11.53 -3.46 5.30
C ILE A 77 -11.06 -2.06 4.95
N VAL A 78 -10.08 -1.96 4.05
CA VAL A 78 -9.69 -0.72 3.40
C VAL A 78 -9.73 -0.91 1.88
N ILE A 79 -10.22 0.08 1.15
CA ILE A 79 -10.21 0.09 -0.32
C ILE A 79 -9.18 1.10 -0.80
N SER A 80 -8.24 0.63 -1.62
CA SER A 80 -7.28 1.47 -2.33
C SER A 80 -7.85 1.84 -3.70
N THR A 81 -8.06 3.12 -3.98
CA THR A 81 -8.69 3.65 -5.21
C THR A 81 -7.97 4.89 -5.71
N ASN A 82 -8.03 5.18 -7.00
CA ASN A 82 -7.59 6.45 -7.57
C ASN A 82 -8.57 7.61 -7.30
N GLY A 83 -9.76 7.35 -6.74
CA GLY A 83 -10.72 8.38 -6.35
C GLY A 83 -11.55 8.95 -7.50
N TYR A 84 -11.48 8.37 -8.70
CA TYR A 84 -12.16 8.89 -9.88
C TYR A 84 -13.69 8.74 -9.83
N PHE A 85 -14.19 7.67 -9.20
CA PHE A 85 -15.61 7.33 -9.16
C PHE A 85 -16.30 7.85 -7.90
N THR A 86 -16.28 9.18 -7.68
CA THR A 86 -16.78 9.85 -6.46
C THR A 86 -18.12 9.29 -5.98
N ASP A 87 -19.16 9.34 -6.80
CA ASP A 87 -20.52 8.94 -6.38
C ASP A 87 -20.60 7.49 -5.92
N ARG A 88 -19.83 6.60 -6.56
CA ARG A 88 -19.79 5.17 -6.21
C ARG A 88 -19.03 4.94 -4.92
N ILE A 89 -17.93 5.67 -4.70
CA ILE A 89 -17.18 5.64 -3.44
C ILE A 89 -18.06 6.13 -2.29
N ILE A 90 -18.76 7.25 -2.47
CA ILE A 90 -19.67 7.81 -1.47
C ILE A 90 -20.84 6.87 -1.17
N SER A 91 -21.48 6.32 -2.21
CA SER A 91 -22.57 5.34 -2.03
C SER A 91 -22.11 4.11 -1.25
N LEU A 92 -20.93 3.58 -1.58
CA LEU A 92 -20.33 2.45 -0.87
C LEU A 92 -20.04 2.78 0.59
N CYS A 93 -19.53 3.97 0.90
CA CYS A 93 -19.25 4.36 2.29
C CYS A 93 -20.53 4.58 3.11
N LYS A 94 -21.63 5.03 2.49
CA LYS A 94 -22.95 5.10 3.14
C LYS A 94 -23.49 3.72 3.51
N GLU A 95 -23.32 2.74 2.62
CA GLU A 95 -23.71 1.36 2.89
C GLU A 95 -22.79 0.68 3.92
N PHE A 96 -21.48 0.99 3.86
CA PHE A 96 -20.45 0.35 4.68
C PHE A 96 -19.63 1.38 5.47
N PRO A 97 -20.19 1.97 6.54
CA PRO A 97 -19.59 3.11 7.26
C PRO A 97 -18.25 2.81 7.97
N LYS A 98 -17.87 1.53 8.08
CA LYS A 98 -16.59 1.09 8.69
C LYS A 98 -15.48 0.79 7.67
N VAL A 99 -15.77 0.83 6.35
CA VAL A 99 -14.73 0.63 5.31
C VAL A 99 -13.81 1.82 5.30
N GLY A 100 -12.50 1.60 5.35
CA GLY A 100 -11.54 2.68 5.12
C GLY A 100 -11.34 2.96 3.63
N ILE A 101 -11.11 4.23 3.27
CA ILE A 101 -10.78 4.64 1.90
C ILE A 101 -9.37 5.20 1.87
N ARG A 102 -8.57 4.75 0.92
CA ARG A 102 -7.23 5.28 0.62
C ARG A 102 -7.17 5.71 -0.84
N ILE A 103 -7.21 7.03 -1.04
CA ILE A 103 -7.15 7.62 -2.37
C ILE A 103 -5.71 7.82 -2.79
N SER A 104 -5.45 7.54 -4.05
CA SER A 104 -4.10 7.52 -4.60
C SER A 104 -3.84 8.88 -5.27
N ILE A 105 -3.11 9.80 -4.61
CA ILE A 105 -2.80 11.17 -5.08
C ILE A 105 -1.28 11.34 -5.17
N GLU A 106 -0.78 11.65 -6.37
CA GLU A 106 0.66 11.62 -6.69
C GLU A 106 1.35 12.99 -6.67
N GLY A 107 0.65 14.06 -6.33
CA GLY A 107 1.18 15.42 -6.29
C GLY A 107 0.06 16.44 -6.20
N LEU A 108 0.39 17.72 -6.34
CA LEU A 108 -0.60 18.75 -6.66
C LEU A 108 -1.13 18.55 -8.08
N GLN A 109 -2.11 19.35 -8.49
CA GLN A 109 -2.92 19.08 -9.69
C GLN A 109 -2.13 18.68 -10.94
N GLU A 110 -1.19 19.51 -11.39
CA GLU A 110 -0.41 19.26 -12.59
C GLU A 110 0.40 17.96 -12.48
N THR A 111 1.15 17.80 -11.39
CA THR A 111 2.00 16.65 -11.11
C THR A 111 1.19 15.36 -11.05
N ASN A 112 0.08 15.36 -10.31
CA ASN A 112 -0.79 14.20 -10.16
C ASN A 112 -1.37 13.75 -11.50
N ASP A 113 -1.93 14.68 -12.26
CA ASP A 113 -2.62 14.37 -13.51
C ASP A 113 -1.64 13.83 -14.56
N LYS A 114 -0.45 14.42 -14.64
CA LYS A 114 0.65 13.94 -15.47
C LYS A 114 1.10 12.53 -15.08
N ILE A 115 1.26 12.26 -13.80
CA ILE A 115 1.72 10.96 -13.31
C ILE A 115 0.65 9.88 -13.47
N ARG A 116 -0.62 10.20 -13.18
CA ARG A 116 -1.75 9.25 -13.23
C ARG A 116 -2.29 9.03 -14.63
N GLY A 117 -2.07 9.97 -15.54
CA GLY A 117 -2.67 9.97 -16.88
C GLY A 117 -4.19 10.12 -16.83
N ILE A 118 -4.71 10.85 -15.83
CA ILE A 118 -6.14 11.15 -15.66
C ILE A 118 -6.29 12.67 -15.74
N PRO A 119 -6.98 13.22 -16.76
CA PRO A 119 -7.34 14.62 -16.79
C PRO A 119 -8.21 15.00 -15.58
N ASP A 120 -7.83 16.06 -14.88
CA ASP A 120 -8.50 16.54 -13.67
C ASP A 120 -8.55 15.49 -12.54
N GLY A 121 -7.57 14.58 -12.53
CA GLY A 121 -7.50 13.46 -11.59
C GLY A 121 -7.34 13.92 -10.14
N PHE A 122 -6.55 14.97 -9.90
CA PHE A 122 -6.35 15.52 -8.56
C PHE A 122 -7.65 16.07 -8.00
N ASN A 123 -8.37 16.91 -8.76
CA ASN A 123 -9.60 17.54 -8.27
C ASN A 123 -10.69 16.50 -8.02
N ARG A 124 -10.81 15.47 -8.86
CA ARG A 124 -11.73 14.34 -8.61
C ARG A 124 -11.40 13.58 -7.33
N GLY A 125 -10.13 13.22 -7.14
CA GLY A 125 -9.66 12.54 -5.93
C GLY A 125 -9.86 13.41 -4.69
N TYR A 126 -9.48 14.69 -4.77
CA TYR A 126 -9.61 15.67 -3.69
C TYR A 126 -11.06 15.95 -3.32
N THR A 127 -11.94 16.10 -4.32
CA THR A 127 -13.39 16.24 -4.09
C THR A 127 -13.92 15.04 -3.33
N THR A 128 -13.56 13.82 -3.73
CA THR A 128 -13.96 12.61 -3.02
C THR A 128 -13.47 12.59 -1.57
N LEU A 129 -12.21 12.96 -1.31
CA LEU A 129 -11.67 13.07 0.05
C LEU A 129 -12.45 14.09 0.89
N LYS A 130 -12.67 15.28 0.34
CA LYS A 130 -13.37 16.38 1.01
C LYS A 130 -14.80 15.97 1.37
N THR A 131 -15.54 15.38 0.43
CA THR A 131 -16.90 14.88 0.68
C THR A 131 -16.92 13.81 1.77
N LEU A 132 -15.96 12.87 1.77
CA LEU A 132 -15.88 11.85 2.82
C LEU A 132 -15.58 12.45 4.20
N VAL A 133 -14.72 13.47 4.27
CA VAL A 133 -14.43 14.20 5.51
C VAL A 133 -15.65 15.00 5.99
N GLU A 134 -16.34 15.69 5.09
CA GLU A 134 -17.58 16.44 5.39
C GLU A 134 -18.71 15.52 5.87
N MET A 135 -18.76 14.28 5.37
CA MET A 135 -19.67 13.23 5.86
C MET A 135 -19.28 12.66 7.24
N GLY A 136 -18.12 13.03 7.79
CA GLY A 136 -17.61 12.48 9.04
C GLY A 136 -17.14 11.02 8.92
N HIS A 137 -16.74 10.57 7.73
CA HIS A 137 -16.31 9.19 7.52
C HIS A 137 -15.01 8.90 8.29
N PRO A 138 -14.95 7.87 9.16
CA PRO A 138 -13.92 7.78 10.20
C PRO A 138 -12.54 7.31 9.73
N ASP A 139 -12.44 6.68 8.55
CA ASP A 139 -11.20 6.07 8.06
C ASP A 139 -10.86 6.52 6.63
N VAL A 140 -10.54 7.80 6.47
CA VAL A 140 -10.17 8.42 5.18
C VAL A 140 -8.69 8.75 5.14
N GLY A 141 -8.08 8.58 3.98
CA GLY A 141 -6.71 8.99 3.75
C GLY A 141 -6.33 8.98 2.29
N PHE A 142 -5.13 9.44 2.02
CA PHE A 142 -4.54 9.34 0.69
C PHE A 142 -3.06 9.00 0.76
N GLY A 143 -2.52 8.55 -0.37
CA GLY A 143 -1.12 8.18 -0.45
C GLY A 143 -0.48 8.52 -1.77
N MET A 144 0.84 8.62 -1.69
CA MET A 144 1.72 9.10 -2.74
C MET A 144 2.88 8.12 -2.94
N THR A 145 3.18 7.81 -4.20
CA THR A 145 4.36 7.08 -4.63
C THR A 145 5.43 8.10 -5.01
N VAL A 146 6.32 8.38 -4.06
CA VAL A 146 7.33 9.44 -4.23
C VAL A 146 8.35 9.03 -5.30
N GLN A 147 8.63 9.95 -6.21
CA GLN A 147 9.57 9.86 -7.32
C GLN A 147 10.11 11.25 -7.66
N ASP A 148 11.05 11.33 -8.60
CA ASP A 148 11.69 12.57 -9.04
C ASP A 148 10.66 13.65 -9.43
N MET A 149 9.61 13.24 -10.15
CA MET A 149 8.57 14.13 -10.68
C MET A 149 7.70 14.79 -9.60
N ASN A 150 7.60 14.22 -8.40
CA ASN A 150 6.64 14.68 -7.40
C ASN A 150 7.22 14.90 -6.00
N CYS A 151 8.50 14.61 -5.77
CA CYS A 151 9.06 14.66 -4.42
C CYS A 151 8.91 16.03 -3.72
N GLU A 152 8.83 17.13 -4.46
CA GLU A 152 8.61 18.48 -3.91
C GLU A 152 7.17 18.68 -3.38
N ASP A 153 6.20 17.93 -3.90
CA ASP A 153 4.80 17.95 -3.45
C ASP A 153 4.58 17.13 -2.17
N LEU A 154 5.58 16.37 -1.71
CA LEU A 154 5.44 15.44 -0.58
C LEU A 154 5.01 16.14 0.72
N VAL A 155 5.69 17.24 1.09
CA VAL A 155 5.35 18.00 2.31
C VAL A 155 4.07 18.82 2.13
N PRO A 156 3.85 19.54 1.01
CA PRO A 156 2.56 20.17 0.72
C PRO A 156 1.37 19.22 0.87
N LEU A 157 1.44 18.01 0.28
CA LEU A 157 0.40 17.00 0.42
C LEU A 157 0.25 16.50 1.86
N TYR A 158 1.35 16.27 2.58
CA TYR A 158 1.26 15.93 4.00
C TYR A 158 0.51 17.01 4.80
N ASN A 159 0.73 18.29 4.53
CA ASN A 159 0.05 19.39 5.21
C ASN A 159 -1.46 19.36 4.94
N ILE A 160 -1.88 19.17 3.69
CA ILE A 160 -3.31 18.98 3.35
C ILE A 160 -3.91 17.82 4.14
N SER A 161 -3.21 16.68 4.20
CA SER A 161 -3.68 15.52 4.98
C SER A 161 -3.77 15.84 6.46
N ASN A 162 -2.81 16.59 7.00
CA ASN A 162 -2.78 16.94 8.41
C ASN A 162 -3.92 17.87 8.80
N ASP A 163 -4.19 18.88 7.98
CA ASP A 163 -5.21 19.90 8.23
C ASP A 163 -6.62 19.31 8.16
N LEU A 164 -6.82 18.32 7.30
CA LEU A 164 -8.08 17.58 7.16
C LEU A 164 -8.18 16.35 8.09
N GLY A 165 -7.20 16.14 8.98
CA GLY A 165 -7.23 15.01 9.93
C GLY A 165 -7.15 13.62 9.27
N MET A 166 -6.67 13.54 8.03
CA MET A 166 -6.61 12.33 7.22
C MET A 166 -5.33 11.53 7.44
N GLU A 167 -5.39 10.26 7.05
CA GLU A 167 -4.22 9.39 6.99
C GLU A 167 -3.38 9.65 5.73
N PHE A 168 -2.10 9.99 5.91
CA PHE A 168 -1.14 10.14 4.81
C PHE A 168 -0.24 8.90 4.69
N ALA A 169 -0.29 8.23 3.54
CA ALA A 169 0.54 7.06 3.24
C ALA A 169 1.65 7.43 2.25
N THR A 170 2.88 7.02 2.55
CA THR A 170 4.02 7.21 1.66
C THR A 170 4.51 5.88 1.12
N ALA A 171 4.87 5.89 -0.15
CA ALA A 171 5.58 4.82 -0.84
C ALA A 171 6.64 5.45 -1.74
N THR A 172 7.42 4.61 -2.41
CA THR A 172 8.35 5.02 -3.45
C THR A 172 8.24 4.04 -4.61
N LEU A 173 8.81 4.39 -5.76
CA LEU A 173 8.77 3.56 -6.96
C LEU A 173 9.15 2.10 -6.68
N HIS A 174 8.41 1.19 -7.32
CA HIS A 174 8.60 -0.24 -7.17
C HIS A 174 8.49 -0.96 -8.51
N ASN A 175 9.29 -2.01 -8.68
CA ASN A 175 9.30 -2.85 -9.87
C ASN A 175 8.89 -4.27 -9.47
N SER A 176 7.82 -4.78 -10.06
CA SER A 176 7.34 -6.13 -9.80
C SER A 176 6.39 -6.61 -10.90
N PHE A 177 6.17 -7.93 -10.92
CA PHE A 177 5.17 -8.55 -11.81
C PHE A 177 3.78 -7.91 -11.68
N TYR A 178 3.40 -7.46 -10.47
CA TYR A 178 2.09 -6.87 -10.20
C TYR A 178 1.88 -5.54 -10.93
N PHE A 179 2.90 -4.68 -10.96
CA PHE A 179 2.83 -3.41 -11.69
C PHE A 179 3.11 -3.57 -13.18
N ARG A 180 3.48 -4.78 -13.63
CA ARG A 180 3.97 -5.10 -14.98
C ARG A 180 5.07 -4.17 -15.46
N LYS A 181 5.86 -3.69 -14.49
CA LYS A 181 6.87 -2.66 -14.70
C LYS A 181 8.16 -3.05 -14.04
N THR A 182 9.27 -2.83 -14.76
CA THR A 182 10.61 -3.27 -14.35
C THR A 182 11.68 -2.20 -14.49
N ASP A 183 11.32 -1.04 -15.04
CA ASP A 183 12.20 0.07 -15.41
C ASP A 183 11.96 1.33 -14.56
N ASN A 184 11.09 1.29 -13.54
CA ASN A 184 10.97 2.40 -12.60
C ASN A 184 12.31 2.63 -11.90
N LYS A 185 12.77 3.87 -11.88
CA LYS A 185 14.01 4.27 -11.20
C LYS A 185 13.87 5.67 -10.61
N ILE A 186 14.69 5.94 -9.61
CA ILE A 186 14.88 7.28 -9.07
C ILE A 186 16.26 7.74 -9.51
N ASP A 187 16.29 8.77 -10.34
CA ASP A 187 17.53 9.29 -10.92
C ASP A 187 18.23 10.21 -9.91
N ASP A 188 17.52 11.20 -9.36
CA ASP A 188 18.02 12.08 -8.30
C ASP A 188 17.63 11.58 -6.91
N LYS A 189 18.31 10.51 -6.49
CA LYS A 189 18.13 9.91 -5.14
C LYS A 189 18.31 10.93 -4.03
N LYS A 190 19.22 11.91 -4.20
CA LYS A 190 19.51 12.93 -3.19
C LYS A 190 18.31 13.87 -3.04
N LYS A 191 17.78 14.42 -4.12
CA LYS A 191 16.61 15.32 -4.10
C LYS A 191 15.39 14.63 -3.49
N VAL A 192 15.10 13.39 -3.90
CA VAL A 192 13.98 12.63 -3.34
C VAL A 192 14.17 12.40 -1.84
N SER A 193 15.36 12.00 -1.42
CA SER A 193 15.68 11.74 -0.01
C SER A 193 15.64 13.00 0.86
N GLN A 194 16.04 14.15 0.33
CA GLN A 194 15.93 15.44 1.00
C GLN A 194 14.46 15.82 1.26
N ASN A 195 13.55 15.53 0.33
CA ASN A 195 12.13 15.78 0.57
C ASN A 195 11.53 14.80 1.59
N PHE A 196 11.96 13.54 1.63
CA PHE A 196 11.63 12.64 2.74
C PHE A 196 12.20 13.13 4.08
N GLU A 197 13.44 13.63 4.11
CA GLU A 197 14.05 14.23 5.31
C GLU A 197 13.24 15.41 5.83
N LYS A 198 12.74 16.30 4.96
CA LYS A 198 11.81 17.38 5.35
C LYS A 198 10.56 16.80 6.01
N LEU A 199 9.90 15.82 5.39
CA LEU A 199 8.71 15.18 5.95
C LEU A 199 8.99 14.51 7.31
N ILE A 200 10.10 13.79 7.44
CA ILE A 200 10.52 13.12 8.69
C ILE A 200 10.67 14.16 9.80
N ASN A 201 11.32 15.29 9.52
CA ASN A 201 11.49 16.37 10.49
C ASN A 201 10.14 17.00 10.89
N GLU A 202 9.21 17.21 9.96
CA GLU A 202 7.85 17.66 10.29
C GLU A 202 7.08 16.66 11.17
N LEU A 203 7.18 15.37 10.87
CA LEU A 203 6.56 14.31 11.69
C LEU A 203 7.15 14.27 13.10
N LEU A 204 8.47 14.44 13.25
CA LEU A 204 9.16 14.47 14.54
C LEU A 204 8.83 15.72 15.37
N LYS A 205 8.49 16.87 14.76
CA LYS A 205 8.02 18.06 15.50
C LYS A 205 6.67 17.84 16.15
N SER A 206 5.81 16.99 15.57
CA SER A 206 4.47 16.74 16.10
C SER A 206 4.46 16.17 17.53
N LYS A 207 3.32 16.26 18.22
CA LYS A 207 3.09 15.66 19.54
C LYS A 207 2.53 14.23 19.48
N SER A 208 2.37 13.66 18.28
CA SER A 208 1.72 12.36 18.10
C SER A 208 2.74 11.22 18.02
N PRO A 209 2.71 10.24 18.93
CA PRO A 209 3.58 9.06 18.85
C PRO A 209 3.46 8.32 17.52
N LYS A 210 2.23 8.18 17.00
CA LYS A 210 1.97 7.58 15.69
C LYS A 210 2.78 8.26 14.57
N LYS A 211 2.88 9.59 14.60
CA LYS A 211 3.67 10.34 13.61
C LYS A 211 5.18 10.13 13.79
N TRP A 212 5.69 9.94 15.00
CA TRP A 212 7.11 9.62 15.22
C TRP A 212 7.48 8.25 14.63
N PHE A 213 6.61 7.24 14.78
CA PHE A 213 6.81 5.95 14.13
C PHE A 213 6.65 6.02 12.60
N ARG A 214 5.78 6.91 12.08
CA ARG A 214 5.76 7.23 10.64
C ARG A 214 7.06 7.87 10.16
N ALA A 215 7.72 8.65 11.01
CA ALA A 215 9.02 9.23 10.69
C ALA A 215 10.08 8.11 10.51
N TYR A 216 10.09 7.09 11.38
CA TYR A 216 10.92 5.90 11.19
C TYR A 216 10.59 5.14 9.89
N PHE A 217 9.30 4.98 9.57
CA PHE A 217 8.90 4.33 8.33
C PHE A 217 9.45 5.05 7.09
N ASN A 218 9.37 6.39 7.06
CA ASN A 218 9.92 7.21 5.97
C ASN A 218 11.46 7.18 5.93
N HIS A 219 12.13 7.08 7.09
CA HIS A 219 13.57 6.81 7.13
C HIS A 219 13.92 5.49 6.43
N GLY A 220 13.10 4.45 6.61
CA GLY A 220 13.25 3.19 5.88
C GLY A 220 13.00 3.30 4.36
N LEU A 221 12.15 4.24 3.91
CA LEU A 221 11.99 4.54 2.47
C LEU A 221 13.28 5.14 1.89
N ILE A 222 13.91 6.09 2.59
CA ILE A 222 15.23 6.62 2.16
C ILE A 222 16.24 5.48 2.07
N ASN A 223 16.29 4.59 3.07
CA ASN A 223 17.19 3.43 3.05
C ASN A 223 16.94 2.53 1.83
N TYR A 224 15.67 2.32 1.45
CA TYR A 224 15.31 1.54 0.27
C TYR A 224 15.71 2.22 -1.04
N ILE A 225 15.58 3.55 -1.16
CA ILE A 225 16.01 4.33 -2.35
C ILE A 225 17.51 4.12 -2.66
N TYR A 226 18.32 3.98 -1.62
CA TYR A 226 19.76 3.71 -1.75
C TYR A 226 20.09 2.23 -1.99
N GLY A 227 19.10 1.33 -2.08
CA GLY A 227 19.32 -0.09 -2.35
C GLY A 227 19.87 -0.89 -1.16
N ASN A 228 19.83 -0.31 0.04
CA ASN A 228 20.33 -0.97 1.23
C ASN A 228 19.42 -2.14 1.66
N LYS A 229 19.97 -3.04 2.49
CA LYS A 229 19.18 -4.07 3.16
C LYS A 229 18.06 -3.45 4.00
N ARG A 230 16.91 -4.11 4.08
CA ARG A 230 15.79 -3.66 4.91
C ARG A 230 16.24 -3.44 6.36
N LEU A 231 15.69 -2.39 6.99
CA LEU A 231 15.93 -2.10 8.41
C LEU A 231 15.32 -3.16 9.33
N LEU A 232 14.30 -3.88 8.86
CA LEU A 232 13.60 -4.95 9.58
C LEU A 232 13.30 -6.13 8.65
N PRO A 233 13.27 -7.37 9.17
CA PRO A 233 12.91 -8.56 8.39
C PRO A 233 11.53 -8.46 7.72
N CYS A 234 11.37 -9.19 6.62
CA CYS A 234 10.09 -9.35 5.93
C CYS A 234 9.43 -10.67 6.34
N ASP A 235 8.19 -10.62 6.84
CA ASP A 235 7.40 -11.80 7.25
C ASP A 235 6.23 -12.09 6.29
N MET A 236 6.26 -11.53 5.06
CA MET A 236 5.32 -11.91 3.99
C MET A 236 5.38 -13.42 3.74
N SER A 237 4.33 -14.02 3.17
CA SER A 237 4.10 -15.48 3.00
C SER A 237 3.72 -16.28 4.26
N LYS A 238 3.84 -15.71 5.47
CA LYS A 238 3.45 -16.38 6.74
C LYS A 238 2.16 -15.84 7.32
N ASN A 239 2.07 -14.51 7.44
CA ASN A 239 0.97 -13.84 8.13
C ASN A 239 0.09 -13.04 7.16
N ALA A 240 0.50 -12.96 5.90
CA ALA A 240 -0.15 -12.14 4.89
C ALA A 240 -0.11 -12.85 3.55
N PHE A 241 -1.12 -12.59 2.73
CA PHE A 241 -1.24 -13.09 1.36
C PHE A 241 -1.85 -12.04 0.45
N PHE A 242 -1.64 -12.24 -0.84
CA PHE A 242 -2.34 -11.55 -1.90
C PHE A 242 -3.11 -12.60 -2.69
N ILE A 243 -4.27 -12.23 -3.19
CA ILE A 243 -4.99 -13.01 -4.20
C ILE A 243 -5.26 -12.12 -5.40
N ASP A 244 -4.90 -12.63 -6.57
CA ASP A 244 -5.07 -11.90 -7.82
C ASP A 244 -6.45 -12.15 -8.47
N PRO A 245 -6.80 -11.41 -9.54
CA PRO A 245 -8.11 -11.58 -10.18
C PRO A 245 -8.34 -13.00 -10.71
N PHE A 246 -7.27 -13.74 -11.02
CA PHE A 246 -7.32 -15.10 -11.53
C PHE A 246 -7.37 -16.15 -10.41
N CYS A 247 -7.52 -15.69 -9.16
CA CYS A 247 -7.59 -16.49 -7.94
C CYS A 247 -6.28 -17.19 -7.57
N ASP A 248 -5.14 -16.74 -8.11
CA ASP A 248 -3.83 -17.20 -7.64
C ASP A 248 -3.51 -16.53 -6.31
N VAL A 249 -3.25 -17.37 -5.30
CA VAL A 249 -2.76 -16.92 -3.99
C VAL A 249 -1.24 -16.79 -4.07
N ILE A 250 -0.73 -15.61 -3.74
CA ILE A 250 0.69 -15.24 -3.87
C ILE A 250 1.19 -14.60 -2.57
N PRO A 251 2.49 -14.65 -2.26
CA PRO A 251 3.00 -14.25 -0.95
C PRO A 251 3.05 -12.72 -0.79
N CYS A 252 3.29 -11.98 -1.88
CA CYS A 252 3.32 -10.53 -1.93
C CYS A 252 3.24 -10.04 -3.38
N ASN A 253 3.10 -8.72 -3.57
CA ASN A 253 3.10 -8.07 -4.89
C ASN A 253 4.48 -7.49 -5.28
N GLY A 254 5.55 -7.80 -4.55
CA GLY A 254 6.87 -7.16 -4.72
C GLY A 254 8.00 -8.07 -5.22
N MET A 255 7.75 -9.37 -5.32
CA MET A 255 8.74 -10.30 -5.89
C MET A 255 9.01 -9.99 -7.37
N LYS A 256 10.16 -10.45 -7.87
CA LYS A 256 10.52 -10.28 -9.29
C LYS A 256 9.55 -11.02 -10.19
N GLU A 257 9.39 -12.30 -9.91
CA GLU A 257 8.45 -13.18 -10.59
C GLU A 257 7.23 -13.43 -9.72
N LYS A 258 6.11 -13.77 -10.37
CA LYS A 258 4.87 -14.17 -9.69
C LYS A 258 5.06 -15.56 -9.08
N ALA A 259 5.22 -15.63 -7.77
CA ALA A 259 5.29 -16.89 -7.03
C ALA A 259 3.90 -17.33 -6.56
N VAL A 260 3.34 -18.36 -7.20
CA VAL A 260 1.98 -18.86 -6.89
C VAL A 260 2.06 -19.94 -5.81
N MET A 261 1.33 -19.73 -4.71
CA MET A 261 1.19 -20.70 -3.61
C MET A 261 0.11 -21.75 -3.91
N GLY A 262 -0.90 -21.38 -4.70
CA GLY A 262 -2.00 -22.22 -5.16
C GLY A 262 -3.11 -21.37 -5.78
N ASN A 263 -4.22 -21.99 -6.18
CA ASN A 263 -5.33 -21.30 -6.84
C ASN A 263 -6.69 -21.72 -6.26
N LEU A 264 -7.50 -20.76 -5.80
CA LEU A 264 -8.78 -21.03 -5.11
C LEU A 264 -9.87 -21.65 -5.97
N ARG A 265 -9.77 -21.56 -7.30
CA ARG A 265 -10.70 -22.26 -8.20
C ARG A 265 -10.48 -23.77 -8.18
N ARG A 266 -9.28 -24.21 -7.81
CA ARG A 266 -8.84 -25.61 -7.87
C ARG A 266 -8.72 -26.26 -6.50
N GLN A 267 -8.55 -25.46 -5.45
CA GLN A 267 -8.20 -25.93 -4.11
C GLN A 267 -9.00 -25.16 -3.05
N SER A 268 -9.31 -25.82 -1.93
CA SER A 268 -9.73 -25.11 -0.72
C SER A 268 -8.58 -24.30 -0.13
N TRP A 269 -8.91 -23.35 0.76
CA TRP A 269 -7.91 -22.54 1.45
C TRP A 269 -6.91 -23.39 2.25
N GLU A 270 -7.38 -24.40 2.98
CA GLU A 270 -6.51 -25.22 3.82
C GLU A 270 -5.57 -26.09 2.99
N GLU A 271 -6.05 -26.65 1.87
CA GLU A 271 -5.23 -27.43 0.95
C GLU A 271 -4.13 -26.57 0.32
N LEU A 272 -4.48 -25.42 -0.24
CA LEU A 272 -3.49 -24.56 -0.90
C LEU A 272 -2.48 -23.99 0.10
N TRP A 273 -2.94 -23.53 1.28
CA TRP A 273 -2.09 -22.79 2.21
C TRP A 273 -1.07 -23.71 2.90
N ASN A 274 -1.43 -24.98 3.09
CA ASN A 274 -0.55 -25.98 3.73
C ASN A 274 0.20 -26.87 2.72
N SER A 275 -0.03 -26.70 1.41
CA SER A 275 0.61 -27.47 0.35
C SER A 275 2.15 -27.35 0.32
N GLU A 276 2.81 -28.34 -0.29
CA GLU A 276 4.26 -28.29 -0.57
C GLU A 276 4.64 -27.09 -1.44
N GLN A 277 3.82 -26.75 -2.44
CA GLN A 277 4.00 -25.56 -3.28
C GLN A 277 4.02 -24.28 -2.43
N ALA A 278 3.09 -24.14 -1.50
CA ALA A 278 3.07 -23.00 -0.58
C ALA A 278 4.29 -22.96 0.35
N GLN A 279 4.79 -24.12 0.81
CA GLN A 279 6.03 -24.18 1.60
C GLN A 279 7.25 -23.77 0.78
N GLU A 280 7.32 -24.19 -0.48
CA GLU A 280 8.40 -23.80 -1.39
C GLU A 280 8.39 -22.29 -1.67
N VAL A 281 7.21 -21.72 -1.94
CA VAL A 281 7.06 -20.27 -2.11
C VAL A 281 7.46 -19.51 -0.84
N ARG A 282 7.16 -20.03 0.36
CA ARG A 282 7.65 -19.44 1.62
C ARG A 282 9.17 -19.49 1.73
N ARG A 283 9.82 -20.57 1.27
CA ARG A 283 11.28 -20.69 1.22
C ARG A 283 11.87 -19.64 0.28
N CYS A 284 11.32 -19.51 -0.93
CA CYS A 284 11.71 -18.48 -1.91
C CYS A 284 11.51 -17.06 -1.36
N THR A 285 10.39 -16.79 -0.69
CA THR A 285 10.08 -15.47 -0.12
C THR A 285 11.10 -15.07 0.96
N ARG A 286 11.58 -16.02 1.78
CA ARG A 286 12.61 -15.76 2.80
C ARG A 286 13.97 -15.38 2.20
N GLN A 287 14.25 -15.85 0.98
CA GLN A 287 15.49 -15.57 0.26
C GLN A 287 15.37 -14.39 -0.71
N CYS A 288 14.23 -13.69 -0.71
CA CYS A 288 13.98 -12.54 -1.57
C CYS A 288 14.96 -11.39 -1.27
N ASP A 289 15.62 -10.90 -2.32
CA ASP A 289 16.66 -9.87 -2.27
C ASP A 289 16.16 -8.48 -2.66
N ARG A 290 14.86 -8.33 -2.92
CA ARG A 290 14.24 -7.07 -3.39
C ARG A 290 14.36 -5.92 -2.41
N ASN A 291 14.61 -6.21 -1.13
CA ASN A 291 14.75 -5.24 -0.05
C ASN A 291 13.62 -4.19 0.07
N CYS A 292 12.41 -4.47 -0.44
CA CYS A 292 11.30 -3.51 -0.49
C CYS A 292 10.98 -2.97 0.91
N TRP A 293 10.46 -1.75 1.00
CA TRP A 293 10.01 -1.15 2.25
C TRP A 293 8.56 -0.65 2.18
N MET A 294 7.65 -1.57 1.84
CA MET A 294 6.22 -1.26 1.68
C MET A 294 5.48 -1.35 3.01
N ILE A 295 4.54 -0.43 3.26
CA ILE A 295 3.81 -0.32 4.54
C ILE A 295 3.16 -1.63 4.99
N GLY A 296 2.60 -2.43 4.06
CA GLY A 296 1.98 -3.72 4.36
C GLY A 296 2.94 -4.76 4.93
N SER A 297 4.24 -4.67 4.60
CA SER A 297 5.28 -5.55 5.15
C SER A 297 6.06 -4.90 6.30
N ALA A 298 6.24 -3.58 6.25
CA ALA A 298 7.05 -2.84 7.20
C ALA A 298 6.30 -2.58 8.51
N SER A 299 5.01 -2.22 8.45
CA SER A 299 4.22 -1.93 9.64
C SER A 299 4.09 -3.15 10.58
N PRO A 300 3.75 -4.36 10.10
CA PRO A 300 3.75 -5.54 10.97
C PRO A 300 5.13 -5.84 11.57
N ALA A 301 6.21 -5.66 10.79
CA ALA A 301 7.57 -5.83 11.28
C ALA A 301 7.93 -4.80 12.35
N MET A 302 7.54 -3.53 12.19
CA MET A 302 7.76 -2.48 13.19
C MET A 302 7.07 -2.80 14.52
N HIS A 303 5.85 -3.34 14.50
CA HIS A 303 5.15 -3.77 15.73
C HIS A 303 5.84 -4.96 16.39
N LYS A 304 6.25 -5.96 15.59
CA LYS A 304 6.93 -7.16 16.11
C LYS A 304 8.30 -6.85 16.71
N TYR A 305 9.04 -5.92 16.11
CA TYR A 305 10.40 -5.53 16.51
C TYR A 305 10.42 -4.13 17.14
N ILE A 306 9.40 -3.77 17.92
CA ILE A 306 9.11 -2.39 18.38
C ILE A 306 10.27 -1.68 19.08
N TRP A 307 11.20 -2.43 19.69
CA TRP A 307 12.39 -1.86 20.32
C TRP A 307 13.32 -1.16 19.32
N VAL A 308 13.40 -1.62 18.06
CA VAL A 308 14.22 -1.00 17.00
C VAL A 308 13.68 0.39 16.61
N PRO A 309 12.43 0.53 16.12
CA PRO A 309 11.88 1.85 15.85
C PRO A 309 11.67 2.66 17.14
N GLY A 310 11.40 2.04 18.28
CA GLY A 310 11.26 2.71 19.57
C GLY A 310 12.55 3.41 20.00
N TRP A 311 13.68 2.72 19.93
CA TRP A 311 14.99 3.33 20.20
C TRP A 311 15.33 4.42 19.18
N TRP A 312 15.05 4.19 17.90
CA TRP A 312 15.23 5.21 16.87
C TRP A 312 14.40 6.46 17.16
N VAL A 313 13.13 6.30 17.57
CA VAL A 313 12.26 7.41 17.96
C VAL A 313 12.83 8.13 19.17
N ILE A 314 13.29 7.41 20.20
CA ILE A 314 13.89 8.04 21.40
C ILE A 314 15.09 8.90 21.02
N LYS A 315 15.99 8.36 20.19
CA LYS A 315 17.18 9.07 19.71
C LYS A 315 16.82 10.36 18.95
N HIS A 316 15.90 10.30 17.99
CA HIS A 316 15.63 11.44 17.11
C HIS A 316 14.63 12.45 17.70
N LYS A 317 13.62 11.98 18.43
CA LYS A 317 12.61 12.84 19.06
C LYS A 317 13.17 13.57 20.29
N PHE A 318 13.87 12.85 21.18
CA PHE A 318 14.29 13.40 22.47
C PHE A 318 15.77 13.77 22.52
N LEU A 319 16.68 12.87 22.11
CA LEU A 319 18.13 13.13 22.25
C LEU A 319 18.67 14.12 21.21
N LYS A 320 18.07 14.16 20.01
CA LYS A 320 18.45 15.08 18.92
C LYS A 320 17.52 16.29 18.77
N GLY A 321 16.62 16.51 19.73
CA GLY A 321 15.70 17.66 19.71
C GLY A 321 14.72 17.67 18.53
N GLY A 322 14.22 16.49 18.11
CA GLY A 322 13.26 16.38 17.00
C GLY A 322 13.87 16.55 15.62
N ARG A 323 15.18 16.27 15.47
CA ARG A 323 15.93 16.41 14.21
C ARG A 323 16.39 15.06 13.67
N TYR A 324 16.33 14.94 12.35
CA TYR A 324 16.82 13.82 11.57
C TYR A 324 17.66 14.34 10.40
N SER A 325 18.74 13.63 10.07
CA SER A 325 19.44 13.84 8.80
C SER A 325 19.54 12.57 7.96
N MET A 326 19.29 12.68 6.65
CA MET A 326 19.45 11.57 5.70
C MET A 326 20.89 11.06 5.59
N ASN A 327 21.89 11.88 5.97
CA ASN A 327 23.29 11.50 5.99
C ASN A 327 23.62 10.40 7.02
N GLU A 328 22.69 10.09 7.94
CA GLU A 328 22.82 8.95 8.87
C GLU A 328 22.68 7.59 8.17
N ILE A 329 22.14 7.56 6.94
CA ILE A 329 22.04 6.34 6.15
C ILE A 329 23.40 6.04 5.54
N ARG A 330 23.94 4.86 5.87
CA ARG A 330 25.14 4.35 5.21
C ARG A 330 24.77 4.03 3.77
N HIS A 331 25.37 4.76 2.84
CA HIS A 331 25.23 4.51 1.42
C HIS A 331 25.95 3.18 1.13
N SER A 332 25.27 2.15 0.65
CA SER A 332 26.00 1.02 0.10
C SER A 332 26.73 1.52 -1.15
N SER A 333 28.05 1.63 -1.06
CA SER A 333 28.92 1.70 -2.23
C SER A 333 28.73 0.38 -2.99
N ARG A 334 27.85 0.40 -3.98
CA ARG A 334 27.73 -0.62 -5.00
C ARG A 334 27.99 0.03 -6.34
#